data_AF-A0A7X4FTY4-F1
#
_entry.id   AF-A0A7X4FTY4-F1
#
_cell.length_a   1.000
_cell.length_b   1.000
_cell.length_c   1.000
_cell.angle_alpha   90.00
_cell.angle_beta   90.00
_cell.angle_gamma   90.00
#
_symmetry.space_group_name_H-M   'P 1'
#
loop_
_entity.id
_entity.type
_entity.pdbx_description
1 polymer ?
#
loop_
_entity_poly.entity_id
_entity_poly.type
_entity_poly.pdbx_seq_one_letter_code
_entity_poly.pdbx_strand_id
1 'polypeptide(L)'
;MDVENPDGTVTNWAVEMGNPTALLRRGLRRGDFPPGIEFVVEGYEAKDGSPTANAITVTFPDGRDFFAGSSGTGAPVPPGQR
;
A
#
# COMPACT_ATOMS: atom_id res chain seq x y z
N MET A 1 -0.23 1.17 -9.73
CA MET A 1 1.15 0.86 -9.31
C MET A 1 1.65 -0.18 -10.29
N ASP A 2 2.76 0.08 -10.96
CA ASP A 2 3.31 -0.87 -11.92
C ASP A 2 4.28 -1.82 -11.20
N VAL A 3 4.10 -3.13 -11.42
CA VAL A 3 4.95 -4.18 -10.84
C VAL A 3 5.49 -5.02 -11.98
N GLU A 4 6.82 -5.07 -12.10
CA GLU A 4 7.50 -5.96 -13.03
C GLU A 4 7.50 -7.39 -12.48
N ASN A 5 7.02 -8.33 -13.29
CA ASN A 5 6.95 -9.75 -12.97
C ASN A 5 8.27 -10.45 -13.34
N PRO A 6 8.55 -11.64 -12.78
CA PRO A 6 9.76 -12.40 -13.11
C PRO A 6 9.91 -12.77 -14.60
N ASP A 7 8.82 -12.76 -15.37
CA ASP A 7 8.81 -13.03 -16.81
C ASP A 7 9.03 -11.77 -17.68
N GLY A 8 9.27 -10.60 -17.05
CA GLY A 8 9.47 -9.32 -17.72
C GLY A 8 8.19 -8.60 -18.15
N THR A 9 7.01 -9.15 -17.83
CA THR A 9 5.74 -8.45 -18.02
C THR A 9 5.48 -7.45 -16.90
N VAL A 10 4.63 -6.45 -17.14
CA VAL A 10 4.23 -5.46 -16.12
C VAL A 10 2.76 -5.63 -15.80
N THR A 11 2.45 -5.77 -14.52
CA THR A 11 1.07 -5.75 -14.00
C THR A 11 0.77 -4.37 -13.41
N ASN A 12 -0.31 -3.74 -13.88
CA ASN A 12 -0.81 -2.52 -13.27
C ASN A 12 -1.79 -2.85 -12.14
N TRP A 13 -1.39 -2.52 -10.92
CA TRP A 13 -2.15 -2.76 -9.70
C TRP A 13 -2.95 -1.54 -9.26
N ALA A 14 -4.21 -1.77 -8.89
CA ALA A 14 -5.01 -0.86 -8.08
C ALA A 14 -4.82 -1.22 -6.60
N VAL A 15 -4.45 -0.24 -5.78
CA VAL A 15 -4.20 -0.47 -4.35
C VAL A 15 -5.13 0.44 -3.53
N GLU A 16 -6.04 -0.18 -2.80
CA GLU A 16 -6.98 0.49 -1.91
C GLU A 16 -6.35 0.70 -0.53
N MET A 17 -6.50 1.92 0.00
CA MET A 17 -6.01 2.32 1.32
C MET A 17 -7.16 2.88 2.16
N GLY A 18 -6.88 3.15 3.44
CA GLY A 18 -7.83 3.75 4.37
C GLY A 18 -8.25 5.17 3.99
N ASN A 19 -9.17 5.73 4.79
CA ASN A 19 -9.71 7.06 4.57
C ASN A 19 -8.60 8.13 4.38
N PRO A 20 -8.73 9.04 3.39
CA PRO A 20 -7.71 10.06 3.10
C PRO A 20 -7.34 10.95 4.30
N THR A 21 -8.31 11.36 5.13
CA THR A 21 -8.07 12.18 6.32
C THR A 21 -7.22 11.44 7.35
N ALA A 22 -7.44 10.13 7.52
CA ALA A 22 -6.62 9.31 8.41
C ALA A 22 -5.18 9.19 7.90
N LEU A 23 -4.99 8.97 6.60
CA LEU A 23 -3.66 8.88 5.97
C LEU A 23 -2.88 10.20 6.09
N LEU A 24 -3.55 11.34 5.86
CA LEU A 24 -2.94 12.66 6.05
C LEU A 24 -2.48 12.87 7.51
N ARG A 25 -3.28 12.45 8.49
CA ARG A 25 -2.91 12.51 9.93
C ARG A 25 -1.74 11.59 10.28
N ARG A 26 -1.58 10.48 9.55
CA ARG A 26 -0.44 9.55 9.68
C ARG A 26 0.82 10.06 9.00
N GLY A 27 0.74 11.15 8.26
CA GLY A 27 1.91 11.79 7.64
C GLY A 27 2.06 11.53 6.14
N LEU A 28 1.20 10.70 5.54
CA LEU A 28 1.21 10.49 4.08
C LEU A 28 0.84 11.79 3.37
N ARG A 29 1.50 12.08 2.26
CA ARG A 29 1.30 13.27 1.42
C ARG A 29 1.18 12.86 -0.03
N ARG A 30 0.45 13.65 -0.82
CA ARG A 30 0.34 13.45 -2.28
C ARG A 30 1.72 13.41 -2.96
N GLY A 31 2.66 14.21 -2.46
CA GLY A 31 4.02 14.30 -2.99
C GLY A 31 4.91 13.10 -2.67
N ASP A 32 4.47 12.16 -1.84
CA ASP A 32 5.26 10.97 -1.49
C ASP A 32 5.33 9.95 -2.62
N PHE A 33 4.48 10.07 -3.64
CA PHE A 33 4.47 9.19 -4.82
C PHE A 33 4.89 9.92 -6.10
N PRO A 34 6.12 10.46 -6.19
CA PRO A 34 6.61 10.98 -7.46
C PRO A 34 6.75 9.84 -8.49
N PRO A 35 6.62 10.11 -9.80
CA PRO A 35 6.88 9.10 -10.82
C PRO A 35 8.28 8.48 -10.67
N GLY A 36 8.38 7.16 -10.77
CA GLY A 36 9.62 6.41 -10.65
C GLY A 36 10.08 6.10 -9.23
N ILE A 37 9.32 6.47 -8.19
CA ILE A 37 9.61 5.98 -6.83
C ILE A 37 9.28 4.50 -6.71
N GLU A 38 10.18 3.75 -6.08
CA GLU A 38 9.94 2.38 -5.66
C GLU A 38 9.48 2.38 -4.20
N PHE A 39 8.44 1.62 -3.88
CA PHE A 39 7.93 1.46 -2.53
C PHE A 39 7.31 0.08 -2.37
N VAL A 40 7.19 -0.37 -1.13
CA VAL A 40 6.61 -1.68 -0.81
C VAL A 40 5.21 -1.49 -0.24
N VAL A 41 4.28 -2.30 -0.73
CA VAL A 41 2.94 -2.43 -0.15
C VAL A 41 2.81 -3.83 0.44
N GLU A 42 2.52 -3.93 1.72
CA GLU A 42 2.02 -5.17 2.33
C GLU A 42 0.50 -5.12 2.34
N GLY A 43 -0.16 -6.21 1.95
CA GLY A 43 -1.61 -6.20 1.80
C GLY A 43 -2.22 -7.54 1.43
N TYR A 44 -3.52 -7.50 1.15
CA TYR A 44 -4.29 -8.64 0.67
C TYR A 44 -4.74 -8.40 -0.77
N GLU A 45 -4.37 -9.32 -1.66
CA GLU A 45 -4.89 -9.37 -3.03
C GLU A 45 -6.38 -9.73 -3.05
N ALA A 46 -7.08 -9.27 -4.07
CA ALA A 46 -8.47 -9.63 -4.34
C ALA A 46 -8.62 -11.14 -4.58
N LYS A 47 -9.67 -11.74 -4.00
CA LYS A 47 -9.92 -13.19 -4.09
C LYS A 47 -10.25 -13.67 -5.51
N ASP A 48 -10.64 -12.76 -6.39
CA ASP A 48 -10.97 -13.05 -7.79
C ASP A 48 -9.74 -13.05 -8.71
N GLY A 49 -8.55 -12.76 -8.17
CA GLY A 49 -7.30 -12.71 -8.93
C GLY A 49 -7.17 -11.48 -9.82
N SER A 50 -8.02 -10.46 -9.65
CA SER A 50 -7.79 -9.16 -10.27
C SER A 50 -6.54 -8.50 -9.64
N PRO A 51 -5.80 -7.66 -10.38
CA PRO A 51 -4.64 -6.93 -9.86
C PRO A 51 -5.09 -5.76 -8.96
N THR A 52 -5.82 -6.12 -7.91
CA THR A 52 -6.38 -5.22 -6.92
C THR A 52 -5.94 -5.71 -5.54
N ALA A 53 -5.53 -4.81 -4.67
CA ALA A 53 -5.13 -5.16 -3.32
C ALA A 53 -5.67 -4.17 -2.28
N ASN A 54 -5.92 -4.65 -1.07
CA ASN A 54 -6.10 -3.80 0.11
C ASN A 54 -4.78 -3.70 0.88
N ALA A 55 -4.26 -2.48 1.03
CA ALA A 55 -3.00 -2.25 1.73
C ALA A 55 -3.17 -2.25 3.25
N ILE A 56 -2.19 -2.83 3.94
CA ILE A 56 -2.00 -2.77 5.39
C ILE A 56 -0.92 -1.73 5.70
N THR A 57 0.25 -1.80 5.05
CA THR A 57 1.37 -0.86 5.22
C THR A 57 1.92 -0.40 3.87
N VAL A 58 2.55 0.78 3.88
CA VAL A 58 3.34 1.32 2.76
C VAL A 58 4.70 1.76 3.30
N THR A 59 5.75 1.15 2.76
CA THR A 59 7.13 1.44 3.16
C THR A 59 7.90 2.10 2.03
N PHE A 60 8.47 3.28 2.31
CA PHE A 60 9.24 4.07 1.37
C PHE A 60 10.76 3.81 1.49
N PRO A 61 11.56 4.10 0.45
CA PRO A 61 13.01 3.90 0.48
C PRO A 61 13.75 4.75 1.52
N ASP A 62 13.15 5.85 1.95
CA ASP A 62 13.66 6.72 3.01
C ASP A 62 13.41 6.18 4.43
N GLY A 63 12.83 4.98 4.55
CA GLY A 63 12.53 4.30 5.81
C GLY A 63 11.21 4.72 6.45
N ARG A 64 10.43 5.62 5.84
CA ARG A 64 9.08 5.92 6.33
C ARG A 64 8.15 4.74 6.08
N ASP A 65 7.40 4.36 7.11
CA ASP A 65 6.37 3.33 7.08
C ASP A 65 5.04 3.93 7.57
N PHE A 66 4.00 3.74 6.77
CA PHE A 66 2.65 4.21 7.09
C PHE A 66 1.69 3.03 7.18
N PHE A 67 0.92 2.98 8.28
CA PHE A 67 -0.30 2.18 8.30
C PHE A 67 -1.26 2.71 7.23
N ALA A 68 -1.45 1.94 6.16
CA ALA A 68 -2.32 2.23 5.05
C ALA A 68 -3.71 1.58 5.21
N GLY A 69 -3.86 0.64 6.15
CA GLY A 69 -5.12 -0.02 6.43
C GLY A 69 -6.24 0.92 6.91
N SER A 70 -7.48 0.51 6.60
CA SER A 70 -8.69 1.09 7.16
C SER A 70 -8.99 0.52 8.55
N SER A 71 -9.55 1.32 9.45
CA SER A 71 -10.03 0.85 10.75
C SER A 71 -11.22 -0.09 10.60
N GLY A 72 -11.25 -1.20 11.36
CA GLY A 72 -12.43 -2.07 11.48
C GLY A 72 -12.61 -3.10 10.35
N THR A 73 -11.63 -3.30 9.48
CA THR A 73 -11.70 -4.27 8.36
C THR A 73 -11.48 -5.72 8.79
N GLY A 74 -11.16 -5.98 10.05
CA GLY A 74 -10.81 -7.31 10.56
C GLY A 74 -9.46 -7.84 10.06
N ALA A 75 -8.74 -7.07 9.25
CA ALA A 75 -7.35 -7.34 8.89
C ALA A 75 -6.48 -7.26 10.16
N PRO A 76 -5.53 -8.19 10.36
CA PRO A 76 -4.54 -8.11 11.43
C PRO A 76 -3.82 -6.77 11.43
N VAL A 77 -3.63 -6.18 12.61
CA VAL A 77 -2.68 -5.08 12.77
C VAL A 77 -1.29 -5.68 12.69
N PRO A 78 -0.39 -5.18 11.82
CA PRO A 78 0.96 -5.71 11.74
C PRO A 78 1.69 -5.56 13.09
N PRO A 79 2.58 -6.50 13.45
CA PRO A 79 3.29 -6.44 14.73
C PRO A 79 4.13 -5.15 14.84
N GLY A 80 3.99 -4.40 15.94
CA GLY A 80 4.80 -3.21 16.20
C GLY A 80 4.06 -1.87 16.15
N GLN A 81 2.78 -1.84 15.80
CA GLN A 81 1.94 -0.63 15.77
C GLN A 81 0.94 -0.51 16.93
N ARG A 82 1.30 -0.99 18.13
CA ARG A 82 0.51 -0.78 19.36
C ARG A 82 0.99 0.44 20.14
#